data_AF-A0A4Z1F5S1-F1
#
_entry.id   AF-A0A4Z1F5S1-F1
#
_cell.length_a   1.000
_cell.length_b   1.000
_cell.length_c   1.000
_cell.angle_alpha   90.00
_cell.angle_beta   90.00
_cell.angle_gamma   90.00
#
_symmetry.space_group_name_H-M   'P 1'
#
loop_
_entity.id
_entity.type
_entity.pdbx_description
1 polymer ?
#
loop_
_entity_poly.entity_id
_entity_poly.type
_entity_poly.pdbx_seq_one_letter_code
_entity_poly.pdbx_strand_id
1 'polypeptide(L)'
;MNGTCAALYTPNTKWSFCPNIGAAYFFAVLFALTTVAHLAQAILHRKAYCWVIVASALAQTLTYIFRVASIKIPASFGDYAAWFILILIAPLFTNAFIYMVMGRMVWNYVTDATIWKVTAWRFGLYFVILDIVALIIQVYGAAAASSDTATSSQILDGLHVYMIGVGIQQFFIFVFLFFAFKFHQTLRDQSRRKIYTPRQAWSLLYALYAVILLITIRIIFRLVEYSQGLKSSIPNHEAFQYSLDSVPMLFALVILNIFYPGRIMADPDSSIPGRKARKSVAFRTKMQKIGNSDTDDVQMV
;
A
#
# COMPACT_ATOMS: atom_id res chain seq x y z
N MET A 1 -15.16 31.05 26.04
CA MET A 1 -15.43 31.33 24.61
C MET A 1 -16.29 30.18 24.11
N ASN A 2 -17.53 30.49 23.72
CA ASN A 2 -18.60 29.54 23.46
C ASN A 2 -18.23 28.45 22.44
N GLY A 3 -18.53 27.19 22.78
CA GLY A 3 -18.23 25.96 22.04
C GLY A 3 -18.99 25.78 20.72
N THR A 4 -19.06 26.81 19.88
CA THR A 4 -19.59 26.74 18.53
C THR A 4 -18.47 26.41 17.55
N CYS A 5 -18.62 25.33 16.80
CA CYS A 5 -17.62 24.81 15.87
C CYS A 5 -17.40 25.73 14.67
N ALA A 6 -16.23 26.37 14.55
CA ALA A 6 -15.91 27.31 13.47
C ALA A 6 -16.12 26.72 12.06
N ALA A 7 -15.95 25.40 11.91
CA ALA A 7 -16.18 24.68 10.66
C ALA A 7 -17.63 24.73 10.15
N LEU A 8 -18.62 24.99 11.00
CA LEU A 8 -20.04 25.07 10.60
C LEU A 8 -20.54 26.48 10.31
N TYR A 9 -19.88 27.50 10.87
CA TYR A 9 -20.33 28.90 10.77
C TYR A 9 -19.49 29.75 9.81
N THR A 10 -18.36 29.21 9.33
CA THR A 10 -17.51 29.90 8.35
C THR A 10 -18.19 29.90 6.97
N PRO A 11 -18.41 31.07 6.34
CA PRO A 11 -18.92 31.12 4.96
C PRO A 11 -18.04 30.30 4.01
N ASN A 12 -18.66 29.57 3.09
CA ASN A 12 -17.96 28.70 2.12
C ASN A 12 -17.10 27.59 2.76
N THR A 13 -17.45 27.15 3.96
CA THR A 13 -16.84 25.95 4.58
C THR A 13 -16.98 24.72 3.68
N LYS A 14 -15.94 23.89 3.65
CA LYS A 14 -15.96 22.58 2.97
C LYS A 14 -16.40 21.42 3.89
N TRP A 15 -16.73 21.70 5.15
CA TRP A 15 -17.20 20.71 6.12
C TRP A 15 -18.73 20.68 6.24
N SER A 16 -19.30 19.49 6.18
CA SER A 16 -20.74 19.24 6.45
C SER A 16 -21.06 18.98 7.92
N PHE A 17 -20.04 18.70 8.74
CA PHE A 17 -20.14 18.38 10.17
C PHE A 17 -19.07 19.13 10.96
N CYS A 18 -19.13 19.07 12.29
CA CYS A 18 -18.07 19.60 13.14
C CYS A 18 -16.95 18.57 13.34
N PRO A 19 -15.74 18.76 12.78
CA PRO A 19 -14.65 17.81 12.89
C PRO A 19 -13.92 17.90 14.23
N ASN A 20 -13.50 16.75 14.78
CA ASN A 20 -12.74 16.68 16.02
C ASN A 20 -11.25 16.94 15.78
N ILE A 21 -10.82 18.17 16.08
CA ILE A 21 -9.42 18.57 15.95
C ILE A 21 -8.47 17.80 16.88
N GLY A 22 -8.95 17.38 18.06
CA GLY A 22 -8.16 16.60 19.02
C GLY A 22 -7.77 15.24 18.46
N ALA A 23 -8.73 14.55 17.83
CA ALA A 23 -8.45 13.30 17.12
C ALA A 23 -7.48 13.52 15.95
N ALA A 24 -7.62 14.61 15.19
CA ALA A 24 -6.68 14.93 14.10
C ALA A 24 -5.24 15.13 14.63
N TYR A 25 -5.06 15.83 15.74
CA TYR A 25 -3.75 15.97 16.40
C TYR A 25 -3.18 14.64 16.88
N PHE A 26 -4.02 13.82 17.52
CA PHE A 26 -3.61 12.51 18.03
C PHE A 26 -3.04 11.62 16.91
N PHE A 27 -3.77 11.48 15.80
CA PHE A 27 -3.27 10.70 14.66
C PHE A 27 -2.07 11.34 13.97
N ALA A 28 -2.02 12.69 13.86
CA ALA A 28 -0.84 13.37 13.31
C ALA A 28 0.44 13.00 14.08
N VAL A 29 0.40 13.04 15.41
CA VAL A 29 1.54 12.68 16.26
C VAL A 29 1.92 11.21 16.09
N LEU A 30 0.95 10.30 16.11
CA LEU A 30 1.23 8.86 15.96
C LEU A 30 1.84 8.52 14.60
N PHE A 31 1.31 9.07 13.50
CA PHE A 31 1.90 8.87 12.18
C PHE A 31 3.28 9.52 12.07
N ALA A 32 3.51 10.68 12.69
CA ALA A 32 4.82 11.32 12.72
C ALA A 32 5.85 10.46 13.46
N LEU A 33 5.51 9.93 14.64
CA LEU A 33 6.37 9.01 15.39
C LEU A 33 6.72 7.76 14.58
N THR A 34 5.71 7.18 13.90
CA THR A 34 5.90 6.00 13.06
C THR A 34 6.78 6.32 11.84
N THR A 35 6.66 7.52 11.27
CA THR A 35 7.49 8.01 10.17
C THR A 35 8.95 8.16 10.60
N VAL A 36 9.21 8.77 11.76
CA VAL A 36 10.57 8.91 12.31
C VAL A 36 11.20 7.53 12.53
N ALA A 37 10.43 6.57 13.07
CA ALA A 37 10.94 5.22 13.27
C ALA A 37 11.29 4.51 11.94
N HIS A 38 10.42 4.56 10.93
CA HIS A 38 10.71 4.00 9.60
C HIS A 38 11.90 4.70 8.93
N LEU A 39 12.02 6.02 9.08
CA LEU A 39 13.13 6.79 8.54
C LEU A 39 14.46 6.36 9.18
N ALA A 40 14.49 6.24 10.51
CA ALA A 40 15.66 5.74 11.23
C ALA A 40 16.04 4.33 10.76
N GLN A 41 15.07 3.42 10.62
CA GLN A 41 15.31 2.07 10.13
C GLN A 41 15.80 2.04 8.67
N ALA A 42 15.27 2.91 7.81
CA ALA A 42 15.69 3.02 6.41
C ALA A 42 17.15 3.50 6.29
N ILE A 43 17.54 4.49 7.11
CA ILE A 43 18.91 5.02 7.15
C ILE A 43 19.89 3.97 7.70
N LEU A 44 19.52 3.25 8.76
CA LEU A 44 20.36 2.25 9.40
C LEU A 44 20.59 1.02 8.50
N HIS A 45 19.53 0.50 7.88
CA HIS A 45 19.60 -0.74 7.09
C HIS A 45 19.94 -0.51 5.61
N ARG A 46 19.87 0.72 5.11
CA ARG A 46 20.29 1.15 3.76
C ARG A 46 19.71 0.32 2.61
N LYS A 47 18.50 -0.24 2.78
CA LYS A 47 17.81 -1.00 1.72
C LYS A 47 16.89 -0.06 0.94
N ALA A 48 17.11 0.07 -0.37
CA ALA A 48 16.41 1.04 -1.21
C ALA A 48 14.87 0.91 -1.21
N TYR A 49 14.34 -0.31 -1.07
CA TYR A 49 12.88 -0.54 -1.07
C TYR A 49 12.18 -0.05 0.20
N CYS A 50 12.93 0.15 1.30
CA CYS A 50 12.39 0.68 2.55
C CYS A 50 12.04 2.17 2.48
N TRP A 51 12.56 2.90 1.49
CA TRP A 51 12.11 4.28 1.25
C TRP A 51 10.63 4.37 0.86
N VAL A 52 10.05 3.31 0.30
CA VAL A 52 8.62 3.29 -0.04
C VAL A 52 7.75 3.28 1.22
N ILE A 53 8.13 2.54 2.27
CA ILE A 53 7.36 2.58 3.52
C ILE A 53 7.54 3.91 4.26
N VAL A 54 8.71 4.54 4.17
CA VAL A 54 8.94 5.91 4.68
C VAL A 54 8.04 6.90 3.95
N ALA A 55 7.95 6.82 2.62
CA ALA A 55 7.05 7.67 1.84
C ALA A 55 5.59 7.45 2.23
N SER A 56 5.19 6.21 2.50
CA SER A 56 3.84 5.90 2.99
C SER A 56 3.55 6.56 4.34
N ALA A 57 4.45 6.39 5.32
CA ALA A 57 4.30 6.96 6.65
C ALA A 57 4.29 8.50 6.61
N LEU A 58 5.14 9.10 5.78
CA LEU A 58 5.18 10.54 5.55
C LEU A 58 3.87 11.03 4.93
N ALA A 59 3.36 10.34 3.90
CA ALA A 59 2.08 10.69 3.29
C ALA A 59 0.93 10.63 4.31
N GLN A 60 0.87 9.61 5.17
CA GLN A 60 -0.11 9.55 6.26
C GLN A 60 0.05 10.70 7.24
N THR A 61 1.28 11.07 7.59
CA THR A 61 1.54 12.21 8.49
C THR A 61 1.03 13.51 7.87
N LEU A 62 1.34 13.75 6.59
CA LEU A 62 0.87 14.90 5.84
C LEU A 62 -0.65 14.93 5.74
N THR A 63 -1.32 13.79 5.53
CA THR A 63 -2.79 13.69 5.57
C THR A 63 -3.36 14.34 6.83
N TYR A 64 -2.82 14.02 8.01
CA TYR A 64 -3.34 14.58 9.26
C TYR A 64 -2.89 16.01 9.54
N ILE A 65 -1.73 16.43 9.02
CA ILE A 65 -1.35 17.85 9.04
C ILE A 65 -2.34 18.68 8.23
N PHE A 66 -2.65 18.25 7.00
CA PHE A 66 -3.65 18.92 6.16
C PHE A 66 -5.06 18.79 6.74
N ARG A 67 -5.39 17.70 7.43
CA ARG A 67 -6.65 17.60 8.18
C ARG A 67 -6.75 18.66 9.27
N VAL A 68 -5.69 18.84 10.06
CA VAL A 68 -5.66 19.91 11.08
C VAL A 68 -5.76 21.28 10.43
N ALA A 69 -5.05 21.52 9.33
CA ALA A 69 -5.11 22.78 8.59
C ALA A 69 -6.52 23.07 8.05
N SER A 70 -7.17 22.08 7.43
CA SER A 70 -8.53 22.22 6.89
C SER A 70 -9.60 22.38 7.96
N ILE A 71 -9.37 21.90 9.20
CA ILE A 71 -10.25 22.18 10.34
C ILE A 71 -10.07 23.63 10.84
N LYS A 72 -8.84 24.13 10.86
CA LYS A 72 -8.53 25.49 11.31
C LYS A 72 -8.90 26.57 10.30
N ILE A 73 -8.84 26.24 9.00
CA ILE A 73 -9.18 27.11 7.89
C ILE A 73 -10.26 26.42 7.04
N PRO A 74 -11.53 26.37 7.51
CA PRO A 74 -12.60 25.56 6.89
C PRO A 74 -12.95 25.94 5.45
N ALA A 75 -12.68 27.19 5.04
CA ALA A 75 -12.95 27.68 3.70
C ALA A 75 -11.80 27.39 2.70
N SER A 76 -10.68 26.82 3.15
CA SER A 76 -9.54 26.50 2.28
C SER A 76 -9.82 25.23 1.47
N PHE A 77 -10.13 25.39 0.18
CA PHE A 77 -10.24 24.26 -0.74
C PHE A 77 -8.92 23.49 -0.84
N GLY A 78 -7.78 24.19 -0.85
CA GLY A 78 -6.46 23.57 -0.97
C GLY A 78 -6.15 22.59 0.17
N ASP A 79 -6.39 22.99 1.42
CA ASP A 79 -6.11 22.14 2.58
C ASP A 79 -7.06 20.94 2.64
N TYR A 80 -8.35 21.17 2.35
CA TYR A 80 -9.36 20.10 2.31
C TYR A 80 -9.06 19.09 1.19
N ALA A 81 -8.76 19.59 -0.03
CA ALA A 81 -8.42 18.75 -1.17
C ALA A 81 -7.11 17.99 -0.93
N ALA A 82 -6.09 18.62 -0.35
CA ALA A 82 -4.83 17.97 0.00
C ALA A 82 -5.05 16.83 0.99
N TRP A 83 -5.82 17.06 2.06
CA TRP A 83 -6.22 16.01 3.01
C TRP A 83 -6.94 14.86 2.30
N PHE A 84 -7.94 15.18 1.49
CA PHE A 84 -8.78 14.20 0.79
C PHE A 84 -7.99 13.39 -0.24
N ILE A 85 -7.05 13.99 -0.95
CA ILE A 85 -6.19 13.27 -1.91
C ILE A 85 -5.15 12.43 -1.17
N LEU A 86 -4.49 12.97 -0.15
CA LEU A 86 -3.44 12.25 0.58
C LEU A 86 -4.00 11.04 1.32
N ILE A 87 -5.21 11.11 1.87
CA ILE A 87 -5.83 9.94 2.50
C ILE A 87 -6.12 8.82 1.50
N LEU A 88 -6.34 9.13 0.22
CA LEU A 88 -6.51 8.12 -0.84
C LEU A 88 -5.17 7.53 -1.28
N ILE A 89 -4.13 8.36 -1.40
CA ILE A 89 -2.83 7.95 -1.95
C ILE A 89 -1.96 7.23 -0.90
N ALA A 90 -1.95 7.70 0.35
CA ALA A 90 -1.02 7.21 1.38
C ALA A 90 -0.99 5.67 1.57
N PRO A 91 -2.13 4.94 1.54
CA PRO A 91 -2.17 3.48 1.68
C PRO A 91 -1.54 2.73 0.51
N LEU A 92 -1.52 3.32 -0.68
CA LEU A 92 -0.97 2.66 -1.86
C LEU A 92 0.52 2.43 -1.77
N PHE A 93 1.23 3.33 -1.09
CA PHE A 93 2.63 3.12 -0.77
C PHE A 93 2.82 1.95 0.21
N THR A 94 1.88 1.74 1.16
CA THR A 94 1.90 0.56 2.04
C THR A 94 1.66 -0.72 1.23
N ASN A 95 0.68 -0.74 0.32
CA ASN A 95 0.42 -1.86 -0.58
C ASN A 95 1.64 -2.19 -1.43
N ALA A 96 2.21 -1.18 -2.09
CA ALA A 96 3.40 -1.32 -2.91
C ALA A 96 4.56 -1.92 -2.12
N PHE A 97 4.78 -1.45 -0.90
CA PHE A 97 5.79 -1.98 0.00
C PHE A 97 5.58 -3.48 0.29
N ILE A 98 4.36 -3.89 0.63
CA ILE A 98 4.00 -5.29 0.87
C ILE A 98 4.27 -6.16 -0.36
N TYR A 99 3.89 -5.68 -1.55
CA TYR A 99 4.11 -6.43 -2.79
C TYR A 99 5.61 -6.62 -3.08
N MET A 100 6.43 -5.60 -2.79
CA MET A 100 7.88 -5.69 -2.90
C MET A 100 8.49 -6.63 -1.86
N VAL A 101 8.04 -6.56 -0.60
CA VAL A 101 8.51 -7.45 0.48
C VAL A 101 8.21 -8.90 0.13
N MET A 102 6.98 -9.19 -0.32
CA MET A 102 6.58 -10.52 -0.74
C MET A 102 7.45 -11.04 -1.89
N GLY A 103 7.66 -10.24 -2.94
CA GLY A 103 8.55 -10.63 -4.03
C GLY A 103 9.97 -10.99 -3.54
N ARG A 104 10.50 -10.26 -2.55
CA ARG A 104 11.80 -10.56 -1.93
C ARG A 104 11.77 -11.80 -1.07
N MET A 105 10.67 -12.08 -0.38
CA MET A 105 10.50 -13.33 0.36
C MET A 105 10.48 -14.54 -0.58
N VAL A 106 9.81 -14.43 -1.74
CA VAL A 106 9.85 -15.48 -2.77
C VAL A 106 11.27 -15.70 -3.26
N TRP A 107 12.04 -14.62 -3.48
CA TRP A 107 13.45 -14.71 -3.88
C TRP A 107 14.32 -15.42 -2.84
N ASN A 108 14.14 -15.07 -1.55
CA ASN A 108 15.02 -15.52 -0.48
C ASN A 108 14.68 -16.89 0.10
N TYR A 109 13.41 -17.30 0.02
CA TYR A 109 12.93 -18.48 0.74
C TYR A 109 12.34 -19.57 -0.16
N VAL A 110 12.16 -19.33 -1.47
CA VAL A 110 11.76 -20.38 -2.43
C VAL A 110 12.97 -20.79 -3.27
N THR A 111 13.24 -22.10 -3.35
CA THR A 111 14.40 -22.67 -4.06
C THR A 111 14.46 -22.29 -5.53
N ASP A 112 13.30 -22.19 -6.19
CA ASP A 112 13.21 -21.86 -7.62
C ASP A 112 12.93 -20.37 -7.88
N ALA A 113 12.90 -19.54 -6.82
CA ALA A 113 12.57 -18.10 -6.85
C ALA A 113 11.30 -17.74 -7.67
N THR A 114 10.40 -18.72 -7.83
CA THR A 114 9.19 -18.63 -8.65
C THR A 114 8.03 -19.23 -7.90
N ILE A 115 6.85 -18.62 -8.07
CA ILE A 115 5.57 -19.17 -7.64
C ILE A 115 4.67 -19.14 -8.87
N TRP A 116 4.15 -20.31 -9.27
CA TRP A 116 3.33 -20.45 -10.47
C TRP A 116 3.94 -19.79 -11.72
N LYS A 117 5.23 -20.03 -11.97
CA LYS A 117 6.00 -19.46 -13.10
C LYS A 117 6.11 -17.93 -13.10
N VAL A 118 5.56 -17.24 -12.09
CA VAL A 118 5.79 -15.82 -11.86
C VAL A 118 7.05 -15.66 -11.02
N THR A 119 8.02 -14.96 -11.57
CA THR A 119 9.29 -14.75 -10.89
C THR A 119 9.20 -13.64 -9.84
N ALA A 120 9.90 -13.84 -8.71
CA ALA A 120 9.97 -12.95 -7.55
C ALA A 120 9.99 -11.44 -7.85
N TRP A 121 10.75 -11.03 -8.89
CA TRP A 121 10.92 -9.62 -9.24
C TRP A 121 9.78 -9.00 -10.06
N ARG A 122 8.94 -9.82 -10.71
CA ARG A 122 7.80 -9.33 -11.49
C ARG A 122 6.58 -9.11 -10.60
N PHE A 123 6.53 -9.84 -9.49
CA PHE A 123 5.43 -9.83 -8.53
C PHE A 123 5.13 -8.41 -8.03
N GLY A 124 6.11 -7.76 -7.39
CA GLY A 124 5.96 -6.38 -6.92
C GLY A 124 5.63 -5.39 -8.03
N LEU A 125 6.21 -5.56 -9.22
CA LEU A 125 6.02 -4.62 -10.34
C LEU A 125 4.58 -4.66 -10.87
N TYR A 126 4.02 -5.85 -11.13
CA TYR A 126 2.69 -5.97 -11.71
C TYR A 126 1.61 -5.44 -10.77
N PHE A 127 1.61 -5.84 -9.51
CA PHE A 127 0.61 -5.38 -8.56
C PHE A 127 0.71 -3.87 -8.27
N VAL A 128 1.93 -3.29 -8.27
CA VAL A 128 2.08 -1.83 -8.15
C VAL A 128 1.51 -1.10 -9.36
N ILE A 129 1.73 -1.58 -10.58
CA ILE A 129 1.16 -0.95 -11.79
C ILE A 129 -0.38 -1.02 -11.75
N LEU A 130 -0.93 -2.17 -11.36
CA LEU A 130 -2.37 -2.36 -11.22
C LEU A 130 -2.98 -1.43 -10.18
N ASP A 131 -2.34 -1.27 -9.01
CA ASP A 131 -2.76 -0.32 -7.97
C ASP A 131 -2.65 1.14 -8.45
N ILE A 132 -1.65 1.51 -9.26
CA ILE A 132 -1.53 2.85 -9.84
C ILE A 132 -2.68 3.12 -10.83
N VAL A 133 -3.04 2.15 -11.67
CA VAL A 133 -4.19 2.29 -12.57
C VAL A 133 -5.48 2.47 -11.77
N ALA A 134 -5.68 1.66 -10.73
CA ALA A 134 -6.81 1.81 -9.82
C ALA A 134 -6.84 3.19 -9.14
N LEU A 135 -5.69 3.71 -8.71
CA LEU A 135 -5.57 5.05 -8.13
C LEU A 135 -5.99 6.14 -9.11
N ILE A 136 -5.55 6.08 -10.37
CA ILE A 136 -5.89 7.10 -11.37
C ILE A 136 -7.42 7.15 -11.53
N ILE A 137 -8.08 5.99 -11.59
CA ILE A 137 -9.55 5.90 -11.64
C ILE A 137 -10.18 6.51 -10.38
N GLN A 138 -9.63 6.22 -9.19
CA GLN A 138 -10.11 6.77 -7.92
C GLN A 138 -9.98 8.30 -7.88
N VAL A 139 -8.81 8.84 -8.19
CA VAL A 139 -8.55 10.29 -8.16
C VAL A 139 -9.44 11.02 -9.16
N TYR A 140 -9.63 10.45 -10.35
CA TYR A 140 -10.53 11.00 -11.35
C TYR A 140 -11.98 11.03 -10.85
N GLY A 141 -12.49 9.91 -10.34
CA GLY A 141 -13.86 9.83 -9.79
C GLY A 141 -14.07 10.77 -8.59
N ALA A 142 -13.08 10.82 -7.69
CA ALA A 142 -13.04 11.73 -6.54
C ALA A 142 -13.10 13.20 -6.97
N ALA A 143 -12.26 13.60 -7.94
CA ALA A 143 -12.24 14.96 -8.46
C ALA A 143 -13.58 15.34 -9.11
N ALA A 144 -14.15 14.45 -9.92
CA ALA A 144 -15.46 14.64 -10.54
C ALA A 144 -16.59 14.79 -9.50
N ALA A 145 -16.54 14.02 -8.41
CA ALA A 145 -17.50 14.11 -7.31
C ALA A 145 -17.37 15.37 -6.44
N SER A 146 -16.22 16.05 -6.49
CA SER A 146 -15.93 17.25 -5.68
C SER A 146 -16.13 18.59 -6.39
N SER A 147 -16.62 18.58 -7.64
CA SER A 147 -16.77 19.81 -8.44
C SER A 147 -17.93 20.67 -7.92
N ASP A 148 -17.63 21.95 -7.63
CA ASP A 148 -18.61 22.92 -7.11
C ASP A 148 -19.74 23.26 -8.11
N THR A 149 -19.58 22.92 -9.40
CA THR A 149 -20.60 23.13 -10.46
C THR A 149 -21.35 21.86 -10.87
N ALA A 150 -21.04 20.72 -10.26
CA ALA A 150 -21.63 19.44 -10.66
C ALA A 150 -23.07 19.28 -10.17
N THR A 151 -23.94 18.73 -11.02
CA THR A 151 -25.28 18.30 -10.62
C THR A 151 -25.20 17.07 -9.71
N SER A 152 -26.27 16.80 -8.94
CA SER A 152 -26.33 15.61 -8.09
C SER A 152 -26.08 14.30 -8.86
N SER A 153 -26.49 14.21 -10.14
CA SER A 153 -26.21 13.04 -10.98
C SER A 153 -24.73 12.93 -11.34
N GLN A 154 -24.07 14.05 -11.66
CA GLN A 154 -22.64 14.07 -11.96
C GLN A 154 -21.79 13.71 -10.73
N ILE A 155 -22.20 14.13 -9.54
CA ILE A 155 -21.54 13.75 -8.28
C ILE A 155 -21.65 12.24 -8.06
N LEU A 156 -22.84 11.66 -8.27
CA LEU A 156 -23.06 10.21 -8.16
C LEU A 156 -22.21 9.43 -9.16
N ASP A 157 -22.14 9.88 -10.42
CA ASP A 157 -21.29 9.26 -11.43
C ASP A 157 -19.81 9.27 -11.02
N GLY A 158 -19.34 10.41 -10.49
CA GLY A 158 -17.98 10.53 -9.94
C GLY A 158 -17.72 9.54 -8.79
N LEU A 159 -18.66 9.42 -7.84
CA LEU A 159 -18.57 8.45 -6.74
C LEU A 159 -18.58 7.01 -7.25
N HIS A 160 -19.38 6.68 -8.26
CA HIS A 160 -19.37 5.34 -8.86
C HIS A 160 -18.04 5.04 -9.54
N VAL A 161 -17.45 5.98 -10.27
CA VAL A 161 -16.11 5.82 -10.87
C VAL A 161 -15.05 5.63 -9.78
N TYR A 162 -15.12 6.41 -8.70
CA TYR A 162 -14.26 6.23 -7.54
C TYR A 162 -14.39 4.81 -6.96
N MET A 163 -15.61 4.35 -6.71
CA MET A 163 -15.88 3.02 -6.18
C MET A 163 -15.40 1.89 -7.09
N ILE A 164 -15.50 2.06 -8.42
CA ILE A 164 -14.95 1.10 -9.39
C ILE A 164 -13.43 0.97 -9.18
N GLY A 165 -12.73 2.09 -9.05
CA GLY A 165 -11.29 2.08 -8.78
C GLY A 165 -10.94 1.39 -7.46
N VAL A 166 -11.70 1.62 -6.39
CA VAL A 166 -11.52 0.94 -5.10
C VAL A 166 -11.80 -0.56 -5.22
N GLY A 167 -12.84 -0.97 -5.96
CA GLY A 167 -13.20 -2.36 -6.18
C GLY A 167 -12.15 -3.13 -6.99
N ILE A 168 -11.61 -2.51 -8.04
CA ILE A 168 -10.51 -3.06 -8.83
C ILE A 168 -9.27 -3.27 -7.95
N GLN A 169 -8.92 -2.30 -7.10
CA GLN A 169 -7.82 -2.44 -6.14
C GLN A 169 -8.06 -3.62 -5.18
N GLN A 170 -9.27 -3.75 -4.63
CA GLN A 170 -9.62 -4.86 -3.73
C GLN A 170 -9.50 -6.22 -4.42
N PHE A 171 -9.95 -6.32 -5.67
CA PHE A 171 -9.82 -7.53 -6.47
C PHE A 171 -8.36 -7.96 -6.61
N PHE A 172 -7.45 -7.03 -6.92
CA PHE A 172 -6.02 -7.34 -7.03
C PHE A 172 -5.38 -7.75 -5.72
N ILE A 173 -5.81 -7.18 -4.59
CA ILE A 173 -5.38 -7.62 -3.26
C ILE A 173 -5.82 -9.07 -2.99
N PHE A 174 -7.03 -9.47 -3.37
CA PHE A 174 -7.46 -10.86 -3.25
C PHE A 174 -6.64 -11.81 -4.13
N VAL A 175 -6.33 -11.41 -5.36
CA VAL A 175 -5.41 -12.18 -6.22
C VAL A 175 -4.03 -12.30 -5.56
N PHE A 176 -3.51 -11.21 -5.00
CA PHE A 176 -2.24 -11.21 -4.26
C PHE A 176 -2.28 -12.15 -3.03
N LEU A 177 -3.38 -12.17 -2.28
CA LEU A 177 -3.58 -13.09 -1.15
C LEU A 177 -3.50 -14.56 -1.58
N PHE A 178 -4.01 -14.91 -2.76
CA PHE A 178 -3.93 -16.27 -3.28
C PHE A 178 -2.47 -16.69 -3.55
N PHE A 179 -1.65 -15.79 -4.08
CA PHE A 179 -0.21 -16.02 -4.21
C PHE A 179 0.51 -16.08 -2.86
N ALA A 180 0.13 -15.24 -1.89
CA ALA A 180 0.67 -15.31 -0.54
C ALA A 180 0.36 -16.67 0.11
N PHE A 181 -0.88 -17.17 -0.07
CA PHE A 181 -1.27 -18.50 0.36
C PHE A 181 -0.48 -19.61 -0.33
N LYS A 182 -0.19 -19.49 -1.64
CA LYS A 182 0.70 -20.44 -2.29
C LYS A 182 2.11 -20.43 -1.75
N PHE A 183 2.68 -19.25 -1.52
CA PHE A 183 3.99 -19.14 -0.88
C PHE A 183 4.00 -19.82 0.50
N HIS A 184 2.95 -19.63 1.30
CA HIS A 184 2.77 -20.34 2.57
C HIS A 184 2.81 -21.87 2.36
N GLN A 185 2.06 -22.39 1.38
CA GLN A 185 2.06 -23.81 1.05
C GLN A 185 3.47 -24.29 0.65
N THR A 186 4.17 -23.54 -0.21
CA THR A 186 5.53 -23.86 -0.65
C THR A 186 6.51 -23.91 0.53
N LEU A 187 6.47 -22.93 1.43
CA LEU A 187 7.31 -22.94 2.64
C LEU A 187 6.99 -24.13 3.55
N ARG A 188 5.71 -24.48 3.69
CA ARG A 188 5.28 -25.64 4.49
C ARG A 188 5.78 -26.95 3.88
N ASP A 189 5.73 -27.09 2.56
CA ASP A 189 6.20 -28.28 1.85
C ASP A 189 7.73 -28.41 1.91
N GLN A 190 8.47 -27.31 1.76
CA GLN A 190 9.92 -27.29 1.95
C GLN A 190 10.32 -27.68 3.37
N SER A 191 9.62 -27.14 4.38
CA SER A 191 9.82 -27.52 5.78
C SER A 191 9.55 -29.01 6.03
N ARG A 192 8.48 -29.57 5.44
CA ARG A 192 8.21 -31.03 5.48
C ARG A 192 9.32 -31.86 4.83
N ARG A 193 9.92 -31.36 3.75
CA ARG A 193 11.05 -31.99 3.04
C ARG A 193 12.41 -31.77 3.73
N LYS A 194 12.42 -31.23 4.96
CA LYS A 194 13.63 -30.90 5.75
C LYS A 194 14.57 -29.90 5.06
N ILE A 195 14.05 -29.10 4.13
CA ILE A 195 14.77 -27.93 3.60
C ILE A 195 14.73 -26.84 4.67
N TYR A 196 15.89 -26.29 5.03
CA TYR A 196 16.00 -25.27 6.07
C TYR A 196 15.16 -24.03 5.72
N THR A 197 14.16 -23.74 6.54
CA THR A 197 13.34 -22.53 6.45
C THR A 197 13.50 -21.74 7.74
N PRO A 198 14.08 -20.52 7.70
CA PRO A 198 14.36 -19.76 8.91
C PRO A 198 13.05 -19.30 9.59
N ARG A 199 13.01 -19.30 10.92
CA ARG A 199 11.85 -18.84 11.72
C ARG A 199 11.42 -17.41 11.36
N GLN A 200 12.38 -16.59 10.96
CA GLN A 200 12.16 -15.21 10.55
C GLN A 200 11.30 -15.09 9.27
N ALA A 201 11.35 -16.08 8.36
CA ALA A 201 10.50 -16.11 7.17
C ALA A 201 9.02 -16.25 7.55
N TRP A 202 8.70 -17.12 8.52
CA TRP A 202 7.35 -17.29 9.04
C TRP A 202 6.84 -16.05 9.75
N SER A 203 7.69 -15.43 10.58
CA SER A 203 7.36 -14.19 11.28
C SER A 203 6.97 -13.07 10.30
N LEU A 204 7.75 -12.90 9.23
CA LEU A 204 7.48 -11.88 8.22
C LEU A 204 6.24 -12.22 7.38
N LEU A 205 5.98 -13.50 7.12
CA LEU A 205 4.77 -13.95 6.42
C LEU A 205 3.51 -13.65 7.23
N TYR A 206 3.50 -13.93 8.53
CA TYR A 206 2.37 -13.60 9.40
C TYR A 206 2.17 -12.09 9.54
N ALA A 207 3.27 -11.32 9.61
CA ALA A 207 3.19 -9.86 9.57
C ALA A 207 2.56 -9.37 8.26
N LEU A 208 2.96 -9.93 7.10
CA LEU A 208 2.33 -9.60 5.82
C LEU A 208 0.83 -9.91 5.82
N TYR A 209 0.40 -11.07 6.30
CA TYR A 209 -1.02 -11.40 6.39
C TYR A 209 -1.80 -10.41 7.26
N ALA A 210 -1.24 -10.05 8.43
CA ALA A 210 -1.86 -9.07 9.31
C ALA A 210 -2.02 -7.71 8.62
N VAL A 211 -0.99 -7.25 7.90
CA VAL A 211 -1.05 -5.97 7.21
C VAL A 211 -2.04 -6.00 6.02
N ILE A 212 -2.05 -7.09 5.23
CA ILE A 212 -3.01 -7.24 4.12
C ILE A 212 -4.46 -7.27 4.64
N LEU A 213 -4.69 -7.90 5.79
CA LEU A 213 -6.01 -7.90 6.44
C LEU A 213 -6.43 -6.47 6.82
N LEU A 214 -5.53 -5.69 7.43
CA LEU A 214 -5.81 -4.29 7.81
C LEU A 214 -6.10 -3.40 6.59
N ILE A 215 -5.35 -3.57 5.51
CA ILE A 215 -5.62 -2.89 4.22
C ILE A 215 -6.98 -3.31 3.66
N THR A 216 -7.31 -4.60 3.70
CA THR A 216 -8.61 -5.11 3.21
C THR A 216 -9.77 -4.52 4.00
N ILE A 217 -9.67 -4.45 5.34
CA ILE A 217 -10.69 -3.82 6.19
C ILE A 217 -10.92 -2.37 5.76
N ARG A 218 -9.85 -1.60 5.56
CA ARG A 218 -9.92 -0.22 5.10
C ARG A 218 -10.62 -0.10 3.74
N ILE A 219 -10.26 -0.93 2.78
CA ILE A 219 -10.81 -0.85 1.42
C ILE A 219 -12.30 -1.23 1.40
N ILE A 220 -12.70 -2.24 2.19
CA ILE A 220 -14.11 -2.59 2.38
C ILE A 220 -14.87 -1.41 3.00
N PHE A 221 -14.30 -0.77 4.04
CA PHE A 221 -14.89 0.43 4.62
C PHE A 221 -15.07 1.54 3.58
N ARG A 222 -14.06 1.79 2.73
CA ARG A 222 -14.13 2.79 1.65
C ARG A 222 -15.20 2.49 0.60
N LEU A 223 -15.41 1.21 0.27
CA LEU A 223 -16.52 0.80 -0.60
C LEU A 223 -17.87 1.04 0.07
N VAL A 224 -18.02 0.67 1.34
CA VAL A 224 -19.27 0.82 2.08
C VAL A 224 -19.61 2.29 2.34
N GLU A 225 -18.60 3.12 2.63
CA GLU A 225 -18.71 4.55 2.91
C GLU A 225 -19.50 5.29 1.82
N TYR A 226 -19.21 5.00 0.55
CA TYR A 226 -19.88 5.62 -0.60
C TYR A 226 -20.93 4.73 -1.29
N SER A 227 -21.17 3.51 -0.79
CA SER A 227 -22.14 2.57 -1.37
C SER A 227 -23.57 3.10 -1.45
N GLN A 228 -23.96 3.99 -0.54
CA GLN A 228 -25.30 4.63 -0.52
C GLN A 228 -25.33 5.98 -1.26
N GLY A 229 -24.24 6.34 -1.96
CA GLY A 229 -24.12 7.59 -2.70
C GLY A 229 -24.40 8.81 -1.83
N LEU A 230 -25.20 9.74 -2.34
CA LEU A 230 -25.61 10.99 -1.66
C LEU A 230 -26.46 10.76 -0.39
N LYS A 231 -26.99 9.56 -0.17
CA LYS A 231 -27.75 9.21 1.05
C LYS A 231 -26.87 8.63 2.15
N SER A 232 -25.58 8.43 1.90
CA SER A 232 -24.66 7.90 2.89
C SER A 232 -24.48 8.91 4.04
N SER A 233 -24.90 8.52 5.25
CA SER A 233 -24.61 9.27 6.49
C SER A 233 -23.26 8.86 7.10
N ILE A 234 -22.64 7.80 6.55
CA ILE A 234 -21.36 7.25 7.03
C ILE A 234 -20.21 8.26 6.90
N PRO A 235 -20.05 9.01 5.78
CA PRO A 235 -19.02 10.05 5.68
C PRO A 235 -19.16 11.17 6.72
N ASN A 236 -20.37 11.40 7.24
CA ASN A 236 -20.64 12.44 8.25
C ASN A 236 -20.26 11.98 9.68
N HIS A 237 -20.00 10.70 9.88
CA HIS A 237 -19.59 10.13 11.17
C HIS A 237 -18.07 9.87 11.17
N GLU A 238 -17.31 10.90 11.52
CA GLU A 238 -15.84 10.85 11.52
C GLU A 238 -15.24 9.71 12.37
N ALA A 239 -15.97 9.22 13.38
CA ALA A 239 -15.54 8.11 14.22
C ALA A 239 -15.27 6.83 13.42
N PHE A 240 -16.08 6.56 12.38
CA PHE A 240 -15.87 5.41 11.50
C PHE A 240 -14.62 5.60 10.64
N GLN A 241 -14.40 6.81 10.12
CA GLN A 241 -13.18 7.11 9.39
C GLN A 241 -11.95 6.89 10.28
N TYR A 242 -11.92 7.40 11.51
CA TYR A 242 -10.79 7.16 12.40
C TYR A 242 -10.58 5.66 12.70
N SER A 243 -11.65 4.95 13.04
CA SER A 243 -11.57 3.55 13.50
C SER A 243 -11.33 2.53 12.39
N LEU A 244 -11.87 2.74 11.20
CA LEU A 244 -11.85 1.77 10.10
C LEU A 244 -10.92 2.19 8.95
N ASP A 245 -10.45 3.43 8.93
CA ASP A 245 -9.49 3.91 7.94
C ASP A 245 -8.12 4.18 8.55
N SER A 246 -8.08 4.96 9.63
CA SER A 246 -6.84 5.49 10.22
C SER A 246 -6.15 4.47 11.12
N VAL A 247 -6.91 3.86 12.03
CA VAL A 247 -6.41 2.85 12.96
C VAL A 247 -5.80 1.64 12.23
N PRO A 248 -6.45 1.04 11.21
CA PRO A 248 -5.86 -0.09 10.50
C PRO A 248 -4.54 0.28 9.82
N MET A 249 -4.43 1.48 9.25
CA MET A 249 -3.18 1.93 8.62
C MET A 249 -2.09 2.24 9.64
N LEU A 250 -2.44 2.79 10.80
CA LEU A 250 -1.48 2.99 11.87
C LEU A 250 -0.92 1.63 12.34
N PHE A 251 -1.78 0.66 12.62
CA PHE A 251 -1.35 -0.69 12.99
C PHE A 251 -0.52 -1.35 11.90
N ALA A 252 -0.88 -1.18 10.61
CA ALA A 252 -0.09 -1.66 9.50
C ALA A 252 1.35 -1.11 9.53
N LEU A 253 1.51 0.20 9.71
CA LEU A 253 2.83 0.83 9.80
C LEU A 253 3.60 0.38 11.05
N VAL A 254 2.93 0.21 12.19
CA VAL A 254 3.54 -0.28 13.44
C VAL A 254 4.01 -1.73 13.30
N ILE A 255 3.21 -2.60 12.70
CA ILE A 255 3.59 -4.00 12.42
C ILE A 255 4.83 -4.03 11.54
N LEU A 256 4.87 -3.21 10.48
CA LEU A 256 6.04 -3.13 9.58
C LEU A 256 7.27 -2.49 10.24
N ASN A 257 7.08 -1.66 11.27
CA ASN A 257 8.16 -1.11 12.08
C ASN A 257 8.75 -2.18 13.01
N ILE A 258 7.90 -3.03 13.61
CA ILE A 258 8.34 -4.14 14.48
C ILE A 258 9.00 -5.25 13.64
N PHE A 259 8.32 -5.72 12.60
CA PHE A 259 8.79 -6.78 11.70
C PHE A 259 9.50 -6.18 10.49
N TYR A 260 10.54 -5.40 10.75
CA TYR A 260 11.23 -4.65 9.70
C TYR A 260 11.90 -5.59 8.67
N PRO A 261 11.45 -5.60 7.40
CA PRO A 261 11.94 -6.55 6.40
C PRO A 261 13.44 -6.41 6.12
N GLY A 262 13.99 -5.19 6.23
CA GLY A 262 15.42 -4.93 6.01
C GLY A 262 16.33 -5.48 7.10
N ARG A 263 15.78 -5.80 8.29
CA ARG A 263 16.50 -6.49 9.37
C ARG A 263 16.41 -8.00 9.20
N ILE A 264 15.25 -8.50 8.79
CA ILE A 264 14.97 -9.94 8.62
C ILE A 264 15.70 -10.50 7.38
N MET A 265 15.77 -9.73 6.29
CA MET A 265 16.49 -10.06 5.05
C MET A 265 17.73 -9.16 4.91
N ALA A 266 18.65 -9.26 5.87
CA ALA A 266 19.82 -8.39 5.93
C ALA A 266 20.92 -8.79 4.92
N ASP A 267 21.03 -10.07 4.57
CA ASP A 267 22.16 -10.61 3.80
C ASP A 267 22.36 -9.90 2.45
N PRO A 268 23.61 -9.63 2.01
CA PRO A 268 23.89 -8.99 0.73
C PRO A 268 23.30 -9.75 -0.47
N ASP A 269 23.38 -11.08 -0.44
CA ASP A 269 22.84 -11.99 -1.47
C ASP A 269 21.31 -12.07 -1.45
N SER A 270 20.68 -11.59 -0.36
CA SER A 270 19.23 -11.57 -0.22
C SER A 270 18.55 -10.44 -1.01
N SER A 271 19.36 -9.55 -1.60
CA SER A 271 18.88 -8.45 -2.42
C SER A 271 18.69 -8.90 -3.87
N ILE A 272 17.46 -8.75 -4.40
CA ILE A 272 17.18 -9.03 -5.81
C ILE A 272 18.12 -8.16 -6.68
N PRO A 273 18.93 -8.76 -7.58
CA PRO A 273 19.89 -8.02 -8.38
C PRO A 273 19.22 -7.00 -9.31
N GLY A 274 19.90 -5.87 -9.52
CA GLY A 274 19.42 -4.77 -10.35
C GLY A 274 19.05 -5.22 -11.78
N ARG A 275 18.18 -4.46 -12.47
CA ARG A 275 17.68 -4.79 -13.82
C ARG A 275 18.81 -5.03 -14.83
N LYS A 276 19.90 -4.27 -14.74
CA LYS A 276 21.09 -4.41 -15.59
C LYS A 276 21.81 -5.75 -15.35
N ALA A 277 22.07 -6.08 -14.09
CA ALA A 277 22.71 -7.34 -13.71
C ALA A 277 21.88 -8.57 -14.10
N ARG A 278 20.54 -8.50 -14.01
CA ARG A 278 19.66 -9.58 -14.48
C ARG A 278 19.69 -9.76 -15.99
N LYS A 279 19.69 -8.67 -16.75
CA LYS A 279 19.81 -8.72 -18.22
C LYS A 279 21.15 -9.34 -18.64
N SER A 280 22.24 -8.99 -17.97
CA SER A 280 23.55 -9.58 -18.28
C SER A 280 23.61 -11.07 -17.94
N VAL A 281 23.01 -11.52 -16.82
CA VAL A 281 22.92 -12.95 -16.50
C VAL A 281 22.08 -13.69 -17.54
N ALA A 282 20.87 -13.19 -17.87
CA ALA A 282 20.02 -13.82 -18.88
C ALA A 282 20.70 -13.88 -20.27
N PHE A 283 21.44 -12.84 -20.65
CA PHE A 283 22.22 -12.81 -21.87
C PHE A 283 23.36 -13.85 -21.85
N ARG A 284 24.11 -13.95 -20.74
CA ARG A 284 25.18 -14.95 -20.58
C ARG A 284 24.63 -16.38 -20.63
N THR A 285 23.54 -16.67 -19.92
CA THR A 285 22.90 -17.99 -19.96
C THR A 285 22.38 -18.34 -21.36
N LYS A 286 21.84 -17.36 -22.10
CA LYS A 286 21.42 -17.57 -23.49
C LYS A 286 22.61 -17.87 -24.41
N MET A 287 23.71 -17.12 -24.27
CA MET A 287 24.93 -17.36 -25.04
C MET A 287 25.58 -18.71 -24.71
N GLN A 288 25.57 -19.12 -23.45
CA GLN A 288 26.08 -20.44 -23.06
C GLN A 288 25.24 -21.59 -23.62
N LYS A 289 23.91 -21.44 -23.68
CA LYS A 289 23.04 -22.44 -24.32
C LYS A 289 23.26 -22.53 -25.83
N ILE A 290 23.50 -21.40 -26.50
CA ILE A 290 23.83 -21.37 -27.94
C ILE A 290 25.20 -22.01 -28.18
N GLY A 291 26.20 -21.70 -27.35
CA GLY A 291 27.52 -22.32 -27.47
C GLY A 291 27.52 -23.83 -27.19
N ASN A 292 26.69 -24.32 -26.28
CA ASN A 292 26.51 -25.76 -26.04
C ASN A 292 25.77 -26.47 -27.18
N SER A 293 24.74 -25.85 -27.78
CA SER A 293 24.06 -26.46 -28.94
C SER A 293 24.99 -26.59 -30.14
N ASP A 294 25.87 -25.61 -30.36
CA ASP A 294 26.83 -25.64 -31.47
C ASP A 294 27.95 -26.68 -31.25
N THR A 295 28.23 -27.09 -30.00
CA THR A 295 29.22 -28.13 -29.70
C THR A 295 28.63 -29.54 -29.73
N ASP A 296 27.34 -29.69 -29.36
CA ASP A 296 26.62 -30.96 -29.45
C ASP A 296 26.36 -31.36 -30.92
N ASP A 297 26.11 -30.39 -31.82
CA ASP A 297 25.93 -30.66 -33.26
C ASP A 297 27.22 -31.08 -33.98
N VAL A 298 28.40 -30.69 -33.47
CA VAL A 298 29.71 -31.06 -34.04
C VAL A 298 30.17 -32.45 -33.58
N GLN A 299 29.68 -32.96 -32.44
CA GLN A 299 30.00 -34.31 -31.95
C GLN A 299 29.11 -35.42 -32.56
N MET A 300 28.10 -35.07 -33.36
CA MET A 300 27.19 -36.01 -34.03
C MET A 300 27.50 -36.23 -35.53
N VAL A 301 28.65 -35.76 -36.02
CA VAL A 301 29.15 -35.99 -37.40
C VAL A 301 30.45 -36.78 -37.35
#